data_AF-A0A8H2Y227-F1
#
_entry.id   AF-A0A8H2Y227-F1
#
_cell.length_a   1.000
_cell.length_b   1.000
_cell.length_c   1.000
_cell.angle_alpha   90.00
_cell.angle_beta   90.00
_cell.angle_gamma   90.00
#
_symmetry.space_group_name_H-M   'P 1'
#
loop_
_entity.id
_entity.type
_entity.pdbx_description
1 polymer ?
#
loop_
_entity_poly.entity_id
_entity_poly.type
_entity_poly.pdbx_seq_one_letter_code
_entity_poly.pdbx_strand_id
1 'polypeptide(L)'
;MHWRSLLLLALKSFSSRITTRATQTSGDLPEYALVYAPIVHLWSQEEFWPSDPDIHLQHVTAKHNDFSNDTTAPYPLTIANLNYPGSNEDTYLTGNDNIENEPEWLRSTYGRPNTVGKSVAPSAIIIVDKDEAIGTGYVDVFYPFFYSYNRGNRYNGSVYGDHVGDWENIMIRFLNGSPQSVHYSQHSDGPAYTYAATPKYGLRPIAYSAGGSHANYATVGAHNHSANFGYLTDHADGGPMWDITLNYVAYWYSTEKGFVGATHNRVSSSWLEFIASGDLPEYALTYAPIVHLWTQEEFWPSDPTIHLQHVTSKHSDFSNDTAAPYPLTVANLNYPGSSEDTYLTGNDDVETEPEWLRSTYGKPNPIGKSMAPSAIIVVDKGKVIGSGYVDVFYPFFYSYNRGNRYNGSVYGDHVGDWENIMIRFFNGNPQSVHYSQHSDGPAYTYTATPKIGLRPIAYSAGGSHANYATMGAHNHSANFGYLTDHADAGPVWDITLNYVAYWYSTEKGFVGVTGNDVSGSWLEFIGHWGDKQYPDSDPRQHSLQGQYRYTSGPPGPIGHNLMRTTLCQYSDCPAQESLGA
;
A
#
# COMPACT_ATOMS: atom_id res chain seq x y z
N MET A 1 -80.58 5.73 9.15
CA MET A 1 -79.38 5.61 10.00
C MET A 1 -78.34 6.55 9.40
N HIS A 2 -78.16 7.79 9.90
CA HIS A 2 -77.26 8.21 11.01
C HIS A 2 -75.82 7.74 10.80
N TRP A 3 -74.72 8.51 10.89
CA TRP A 3 -74.43 9.91 11.23
C TRP A 3 -72.91 10.14 10.98
N ARG A 4 -72.55 11.35 10.50
CA ARG A 4 -71.47 12.27 10.95
C ARG A 4 -70.02 11.79 11.26
N SER A 5 -69.09 12.47 10.56
CA SER A 5 -67.90 13.20 11.10
C SER A 5 -66.72 12.41 11.72
N LEU A 6 -65.47 12.87 11.83
CA LEU A 6 -64.81 14.19 11.71
C LEU A 6 -63.28 13.97 11.55
N LEU A 7 -62.61 14.95 10.92
CA LEU A 7 -61.17 15.22 10.85
C LEU A 7 -60.36 14.93 12.13
N LEU A 8 -59.09 14.49 12.00
CA LEU A 8 -57.94 15.12 12.68
C LEU A 8 -56.56 14.71 12.12
N LEU A 9 -55.73 15.75 12.00
CA LEU A 9 -54.34 15.87 11.53
C LEU A 9 -53.35 14.82 12.05
N ALA A 10 -52.44 14.40 11.17
CA ALA A 10 -51.01 14.39 11.48
C ALA A 10 -50.20 14.76 10.22
N LEU A 11 -49.67 15.98 10.21
CA LEU A 11 -48.58 16.37 9.31
C LEU A 11 -47.39 15.42 9.51
N LYS A 12 -47.03 14.68 8.47
CA LYS A 12 -45.62 14.39 8.19
C LYS A 12 -45.37 14.74 6.75
N SER A 13 -44.74 15.92 6.60
CA SER A 13 -43.84 16.26 5.51
C SER A 13 -43.26 14.99 4.86
N PHE A 14 -43.79 14.62 3.70
CA PHE A 14 -43.01 13.87 2.73
C PHE A 14 -42.01 14.87 2.17
N SER A 15 -40.89 15.01 2.87
CA SER A 15 -39.69 15.57 2.28
C SER A 15 -39.43 14.74 1.03
N SER A 16 -39.56 15.37 -0.13
CA SER A 16 -39.01 14.89 -1.37
C SER A 16 -37.51 14.71 -1.12
N ARG A 17 -37.10 13.50 -0.76
CA ARG A 17 -35.72 13.08 -0.97
C ARG A 17 -35.57 12.94 -2.48
N ILE A 18 -35.34 14.09 -3.10
CA ILE A 18 -34.52 14.19 -4.29
C ILE A 18 -33.18 13.60 -3.86
N THR A 19 -33.01 12.29 -4.02
CA THR A 19 -31.69 11.70 -4.16
C THR A 19 -31.22 12.07 -5.55
N THR A 20 -30.81 13.32 -5.73
CA THR A 20 -29.77 13.64 -6.70
C THR A 20 -28.49 13.02 -6.18
N ARG A 21 -28.34 11.70 -6.35
CA ARG A 21 -27.00 11.14 -6.48
C ARG A 21 -26.56 11.55 -7.87
N ALA A 22 -25.60 12.46 -7.93
CA ALA A 22 -24.88 12.75 -9.15
C ALA A 22 -24.44 11.42 -9.75
N THR A 23 -24.83 11.14 -10.99
CA THR A 23 -24.15 10.17 -11.84
C THR A 23 -22.69 10.59 -11.86
N GLN A 24 -21.86 9.89 -11.06
CA GLN A 24 -20.45 10.22 -10.86
C GLN A 24 -19.70 9.87 -12.14
N THR A 25 -19.79 10.79 -13.10
CA THR A 25 -19.27 10.65 -14.48
C THR A 25 -17.97 11.43 -14.67
N SER A 26 -17.33 11.76 -13.55
CA SER A 26 -15.94 12.19 -13.39
C SER A 26 -15.58 11.90 -11.93
N GLY A 27 -14.69 10.93 -11.69
CA GLY A 27 -14.28 10.51 -10.36
C GLY A 27 -12.94 9.79 -10.38
N ASP A 28 -12.36 9.59 -9.20
CA ASP A 28 -11.14 8.85 -9.03
C ASP A 28 -11.28 7.42 -9.57
N LEU A 29 -10.18 6.87 -10.08
CA LEU A 29 -10.11 5.46 -10.49
C LEU A 29 -10.52 4.59 -9.28
N PRO A 30 -11.55 3.72 -9.37
CA PRO A 30 -11.91 2.88 -8.24
C PRO A 30 -10.72 2.01 -7.84
N GLU A 31 -10.35 2.01 -6.55
CA GLU A 31 -9.13 1.34 -6.06
C GLU A 31 -9.06 -0.14 -6.50
N TYR A 32 -10.20 -0.85 -6.47
CA TYR A 32 -10.30 -2.23 -6.91
C TYR A 32 -9.88 -2.44 -8.39
N ALA A 33 -9.92 -1.43 -9.24
CA ALA A 33 -9.42 -1.50 -10.61
C ALA A 33 -7.88 -1.65 -10.64
N LEU A 34 -7.16 -1.17 -9.64
CA LEU A 34 -5.71 -1.39 -9.52
C LEU A 34 -5.39 -2.66 -8.74
N VAL A 35 -6.09 -2.91 -7.63
CA VAL A 35 -5.90 -4.10 -6.77
C VAL A 35 -6.03 -5.39 -7.55
N TYR A 36 -7.06 -5.46 -8.40
CA TYR A 36 -7.39 -6.65 -9.18
C TYR A 36 -6.89 -6.59 -10.62
N ALA A 37 -6.14 -5.54 -11.02
CA ALA A 37 -5.61 -5.41 -12.38
C ALA A 37 -4.84 -6.69 -12.77
N PRO A 38 -4.96 -7.18 -14.01
CA PRO A 38 -4.24 -8.38 -14.43
C PRO A 38 -2.72 -8.19 -14.39
N ILE A 39 -2.01 -9.31 -14.30
CA ILE A 39 -0.59 -9.43 -14.65
C ILE A 39 -0.52 -10.11 -16.01
N VAL A 40 0.21 -9.52 -16.95
CA VAL A 40 0.38 -10.10 -18.30
C VAL A 40 1.76 -10.72 -18.39
N HIS A 41 1.84 -12.01 -18.69
CA HIS A 41 3.08 -12.64 -19.13
C HIS A 41 3.14 -12.57 -20.65
N LEU A 42 4.19 -11.92 -21.16
CA LEU A 42 4.49 -11.90 -22.58
C LEU A 42 5.20 -13.18 -22.97
N TRP A 43 5.14 -13.54 -24.25
CA TRP A 43 5.83 -14.72 -24.76
C TRP A 43 7.35 -14.61 -24.55
N SER A 44 7.97 -15.71 -24.14
CA SER A 44 9.41 -15.75 -23.80
C SER A 44 10.33 -15.39 -24.96
N GLN A 45 9.84 -15.56 -26.19
CA GLN A 45 10.53 -15.25 -27.45
C GLN A 45 9.88 -14.07 -28.18
N GLU A 46 9.09 -13.23 -27.48
CA GLU A 46 8.46 -12.07 -28.10
C GLU A 46 9.49 -11.14 -28.75
N GLU A 47 9.15 -10.67 -29.94
CA GLU A 47 9.96 -9.74 -30.72
C GLU A 47 9.24 -8.40 -30.95
N PHE A 48 7.90 -8.37 -30.78
CA PHE A 48 7.04 -7.21 -30.94
C PHE A 48 6.47 -6.81 -29.57
N TRP A 49 7.24 -6.01 -28.86
CA TRP A 49 6.91 -5.63 -27.48
C TRP A 49 5.75 -4.63 -27.43
N PRO A 50 5.09 -4.48 -26.25
CA PRO A 50 4.11 -3.43 -26.03
C PRO A 50 4.62 -2.07 -26.52
N SER A 51 3.73 -1.26 -27.09
CA SER A 51 4.08 -0.03 -27.79
C SER A 51 3.33 1.17 -27.23
N ASP A 52 3.97 2.33 -27.31
CA ASP A 52 3.31 3.60 -27.01
C ASP A 52 2.58 4.11 -28.27
N PRO A 53 1.25 4.35 -28.20
CA PRO A 53 0.50 4.90 -29.32
C PRO A 53 1.07 6.24 -29.84
N ASP A 54 1.64 7.09 -28.99
CA ASP A 54 2.26 8.35 -29.44
C ASP A 54 3.50 8.10 -30.31
N ILE A 55 4.24 7.01 -30.09
CA ILE A 55 5.37 6.61 -30.95
C ILE A 55 4.83 6.03 -32.26
N HIS A 56 3.84 5.14 -32.19
CA HIS A 56 3.22 4.54 -33.37
C HIS A 56 2.68 5.58 -34.36
N LEU A 57 2.02 6.63 -33.85
CA LEU A 57 1.45 7.70 -34.67
C LEU A 57 2.50 8.52 -35.45
N GLN A 58 3.78 8.46 -35.07
CA GLN A 58 4.86 9.10 -35.83
C GLN A 58 5.23 8.30 -37.09
N HIS A 59 4.86 7.03 -37.16
CA HIS A 59 5.24 6.09 -38.22
C HIS A 59 4.09 5.68 -39.14
N VAL A 60 2.90 6.27 -38.94
CA VAL A 60 1.72 6.00 -39.77
C VAL A 60 1.19 7.26 -40.44
N THR A 61 0.42 7.06 -41.51
CA THR A 61 -0.38 8.09 -42.19
C THR A 61 -1.82 7.60 -42.29
N ALA A 62 -2.78 8.49 -42.06
CA ALA A 62 -4.19 8.20 -42.26
C ALA A 62 -4.51 8.05 -43.75
N LYS A 63 -5.17 6.94 -44.11
CA LYS A 63 -5.56 6.60 -45.48
C LYS A 63 -7.00 6.11 -45.52
N HIS A 64 -7.62 6.21 -46.69
CA HIS A 64 -8.90 5.57 -46.96
C HIS A 64 -8.72 4.08 -47.31
N ASN A 65 -9.82 3.34 -47.36
CA ASN A 65 -9.84 1.92 -47.75
C ASN A 65 -9.25 1.64 -49.16
N ASP A 66 -9.15 2.65 -50.02
CA ASP A 66 -8.56 2.59 -51.35
C ASP A 66 -7.06 2.94 -51.39
N PHE A 67 -6.41 3.06 -50.22
CA PHE A 67 -5.01 3.43 -50.02
C PHE A 67 -4.64 4.87 -50.42
N SER A 68 -5.60 5.71 -50.79
CA SER A 68 -5.36 7.13 -50.95
C SER A 68 -5.17 7.82 -49.59
N ASN A 69 -4.37 8.88 -49.56
CA ASN A 69 -4.13 9.63 -48.32
C ASN A 69 -5.41 10.38 -47.91
N ASP A 70 -5.76 10.31 -46.64
CA ASP A 70 -6.83 11.14 -46.08
C ASP A 70 -6.33 12.57 -45.93
N THR A 71 -6.64 13.42 -46.91
CA THR A 71 -6.20 14.82 -46.93
C THR A 71 -6.82 15.69 -45.83
N THR A 72 -7.82 15.19 -45.11
CA THR A 72 -8.43 15.89 -43.97
C THR A 72 -7.68 15.62 -42.66
N ALA A 73 -6.82 14.61 -42.63
CA ALA A 73 -6.05 14.23 -41.46
C ALA A 73 -5.01 15.31 -41.09
N PRO A 74 -4.86 15.63 -39.79
CA PRO A 74 -3.82 16.52 -39.31
C PRO A 74 -2.44 15.87 -39.46
N TYR A 75 -1.41 16.69 -39.71
CA TYR A 75 -0.03 16.24 -39.78
C TYR A 75 0.89 17.09 -38.88
N PRO A 76 1.65 16.49 -37.95
CA PRO A 76 1.67 15.05 -37.63
C PRO A 76 0.39 14.58 -36.90
N LEU A 77 0.10 13.28 -36.99
CA LEU A 77 -0.91 12.62 -36.16
C LEU A 77 -0.40 12.54 -34.71
N THR A 78 -1.32 12.74 -33.76
CA THR A 78 -1.08 12.68 -32.32
C THR A 78 -2.33 12.12 -31.64
N ILE A 79 -2.21 11.58 -30.43
CA ILE A 79 -3.39 11.10 -29.68
C ILE A 79 -4.45 12.21 -29.55
N ALA A 80 -4.04 13.47 -29.37
CA ALA A 80 -4.93 14.61 -29.18
C ALA A 80 -5.72 15.02 -30.44
N ASN A 81 -5.23 14.68 -31.64
CA ASN A 81 -5.85 15.08 -32.90
C ASN A 81 -6.36 13.89 -33.75
N LEU A 82 -6.25 12.66 -33.23
CA LEU A 82 -6.62 11.45 -33.94
C LEU A 82 -8.13 11.37 -34.27
N ASN A 83 -8.97 12.01 -33.47
CA ASN A 83 -10.39 12.19 -33.73
C ASN A 83 -10.66 13.51 -34.48
N TYR A 84 -10.25 13.59 -35.74
CA TYR A 84 -10.42 14.78 -36.58
C TYR A 84 -11.68 14.71 -37.47
N PRO A 85 -12.22 15.85 -37.92
CA PRO A 85 -13.34 15.88 -38.86
C PRO A 85 -12.99 15.17 -40.17
N GLY A 86 -13.67 14.06 -40.47
CA GLY A 86 -13.40 13.22 -41.64
C GLY A 86 -12.96 11.80 -41.28
N SER A 87 -12.38 11.61 -40.09
CA SER A 87 -12.10 10.26 -39.56
C SER A 87 -13.40 9.46 -39.39
N ASN A 88 -13.41 8.24 -39.89
CA ASN A 88 -14.55 7.33 -39.84
C ASN A 88 -14.10 5.86 -39.98
N GLU A 89 -15.05 4.93 -40.14
CA GLU A 89 -14.79 3.48 -40.28
C GLU A 89 -13.97 3.09 -41.52
N ASP A 90 -13.87 3.96 -42.53
CA ASP A 90 -13.02 3.78 -43.71
C ASP A 90 -11.63 4.44 -43.55
N THR A 91 -11.28 4.95 -42.37
CA THR A 91 -9.96 5.55 -42.08
C THR A 91 -9.01 4.53 -41.46
N TYR A 92 -7.84 4.34 -42.08
CA TYR A 92 -6.81 3.39 -41.67
C TYR A 92 -5.49 4.09 -41.35
N LEU A 93 -4.86 3.72 -40.23
CA LEU A 93 -3.50 4.15 -39.89
C LEU A 93 -2.49 3.24 -40.60
N THR A 94 -2.00 3.68 -41.75
CA THR A 94 -1.11 2.87 -42.60
C THR A 94 0.35 3.20 -42.32
N GLY A 95 1.19 2.18 -42.11
CA GLY A 95 2.63 2.34 -41.93
C GLY A 95 3.31 3.10 -43.08
N ASN A 96 4.19 4.02 -42.74
CA ASN A 96 4.96 4.83 -43.70
C ASN A 96 6.14 4.04 -44.28
N ASP A 97 6.64 3.05 -43.53
CA ASP A 97 7.75 2.18 -43.89
C ASP A 97 7.27 0.86 -44.49
N ASN A 98 8.12 0.20 -45.28
CA ASN A 98 7.87 -1.17 -45.71
C ASN A 98 8.03 -2.12 -44.52
N ILE A 99 6.91 -2.69 -44.06
CA ILE A 99 6.85 -3.58 -42.89
C ILE A 99 7.63 -4.89 -43.08
N GLU A 100 7.82 -5.35 -44.31
CA GLU A 100 8.61 -6.56 -44.62
C GLU A 100 10.09 -6.39 -44.25
N ASN A 101 10.55 -5.14 -44.13
CA ASN A 101 11.91 -4.84 -43.66
C ASN A 101 12.00 -4.78 -42.13
N GLU A 102 10.89 -4.98 -41.42
CA GLU A 102 10.82 -4.95 -39.95
C GLU A 102 11.50 -3.70 -39.34
N PRO A 103 11.03 -2.49 -39.70
CA PRO A 103 11.64 -1.25 -39.26
C PRO A 103 11.76 -1.18 -37.73
N GLU A 104 12.74 -0.42 -37.25
CA GLU A 104 13.14 -0.36 -35.83
C GLU A 104 11.97 -0.08 -34.88
N TRP A 105 11.01 0.74 -35.30
CA TRP A 105 9.84 1.08 -34.47
C TRP A 105 8.88 -0.10 -34.24
N LEU A 106 8.84 -1.09 -35.14
CA LEU A 106 8.10 -2.35 -34.92
C LEU A 106 8.89 -3.33 -34.04
N ARG A 107 10.21 -3.40 -34.22
CA ARG A 107 11.13 -4.29 -33.47
C ARG A 107 11.66 -3.70 -32.16
N SER A 108 11.16 -2.53 -31.78
CA SER A 108 11.71 -1.76 -30.67
C SER A 108 11.56 -2.51 -29.35
N THR A 109 12.63 -2.54 -28.57
CA THR A 109 12.57 -3.05 -27.19
C THR A 109 12.07 -2.00 -26.19
N TYR A 110 11.62 -0.84 -26.66
CA TYR A 110 11.19 0.30 -25.84
C TYR A 110 10.16 -0.09 -24.79
N GLY A 111 9.12 -0.86 -25.17
CA GLY A 111 8.10 -1.32 -24.24
C GLY A 111 8.31 -2.73 -23.72
N ARG A 112 9.52 -3.29 -23.85
CA ARG A 112 9.86 -4.54 -23.18
C ARG A 112 9.85 -4.33 -21.66
N PRO A 113 9.09 -5.12 -20.88
CA PRO A 113 9.10 -5.01 -19.43
C PRO A 113 10.48 -5.28 -18.84
N ASN A 114 10.86 -4.51 -17.82
CA ASN A 114 12.09 -4.73 -17.06
C ASN A 114 11.92 -5.84 -16.00
N THR A 115 12.94 -6.07 -15.17
CA THR A 115 12.94 -7.14 -14.16
C THR A 115 11.87 -7.02 -13.07
N VAL A 116 11.31 -5.82 -12.86
CA VAL A 116 10.19 -5.59 -11.93
C VAL A 116 8.84 -5.56 -12.63
N GLY A 117 8.82 -5.85 -13.93
CA GLY A 117 7.61 -5.88 -14.76
C GLY A 117 7.12 -4.52 -15.24
N LYS A 118 7.90 -3.44 -15.12
CA LYS A 118 7.51 -2.13 -15.66
C LYS A 118 7.87 -2.03 -17.13
N SER A 119 6.89 -1.67 -17.97
CA SER A 119 7.10 -1.23 -19.35
C SER A 119 7.05 0.29 -19.47
N VAL A 120 7.82 0.87 -20.39
CA VAL A 120 7.71 2.29 -20.76
C VAL A 120 6.50 2.55 -21.67
N ALA A 121 6.01 1.51 -22.36
CA ALA A 121 4.71 1.59 -23.04
C ALA A 121 3.58 1.63 -22.00
N PRO A 122 2.63 2.57 -22.09
CA PRO A 122 1.51 2.62 -21.17
C PRO A 122 0.45 1.56 -21.52
N SER A 123 -0.22 1.02 -20.51
CA SER A 123 -1.54 0.42 -20.72
C SER A 123 -2.64 1.48 -20.50
N ALA A 124 -3.86 1.18 -20.94
CA ALA A 124 -5.03 1.95 -20.52
C ALA A 124 -5.85 1.17 -19.50
N ILE A 125 -6.61 1.89 -18.67
CA ILE A 125 -7.62 1.36 -17.77
C ILE A 125 -8.91 2.11 -18.06
N ILE A 126 -9.94 1.40 -18.49
CA ILE A 126 -11.23 2.00 -18.86
C ILE A 126 -12.30 1.45 -17.94
N ILE A 127 -12.94 2.32 -17.17
CA ILE A 127 -14.04 1.98 -16.29
C ILE A 127 -15.36 2.26 -16.99
N VAL A 128 -16.22 1.27 -17.04
CA VAL A 128 -17.56 1.37 -17.63
C VAL A 128 -18.58 1.01 -16.57
N ASP A 129 -19.39 1.99 -16.17
CA ASP A 129 -20.57 1.75 -15.34
C ASP A 129 -21.61 0.94 -16.14
N LYS A 130 -22.13 -0.12 -15.54
CA LYS A 130 -23.11 -1.02 -16.15
C LYS A 130 -24.46 -1.02 -15.43
N ASP A 131 -24.70 -0.05 -14.55
CA ASP A 131 -25.95 0.11 -13.79
C ASP A 131 -27.18 0.04 -14.68
N GLU A 132 -27.19 0.80 -15.77
CA GLU A 132 -28.30 0.85 -16.72
C GLU A 132 -28.38 -0.40 -17.61
N ALA A 133 -27.26 -1.07 -17.86
CA ALA A 133 -27.18 -2.17 -18.82
C ALA A 133 -27.54 -3.52 -18.22
N ILE A 134 -27.04 -3.82 -17.01
CA ILE A 134 -27.18 -5.14 -16.37
C ILE A 134 -27.53 -5.08 -14.87
N GLY A 135 -27.67 -3.87 -14.30
CA GLY A 135 -28.16 -3.65 -12.95
C GLY A 135 -27.18 -2.91 -12.05
N THR A 136 -27.72 -2.34 -10.98
CA THR A 136 -26.97 -1.47 -10.06
C THR A 136 -25.78 -2.19 -9.39
N GLY A 137 -24.65 -1.50 -9.34
CA GLY A 137 -23.41 -1.96 -8.74
C GLY A 137 -22.49 -2.71 -9.69
N TYR A 138 -22.90 -2.96 -10.94
CA TYR A 138 -22.04 -3.62 -11.92
C TYR A 138 -21.11 -2.62 -12.61
N VAL A 139 -19.82 -2.95 -12.64
CA VAL A 139 -18.79 -2.16 -13.32
C VAL A 139 -17.90 -3.10 -14.12
N ASP A 140 -17.69 -2.79 -15.40
CA ASP A 140 -16.70 -3.48 -16.22
C ASP A 140 -15.44 -2.62 -16.28
N VAL A 141 -14.29 -3.18 -15.90
CA VAL A 141 -12.99 -2.53 -16.04
C VAL A 141 -12.21 -3.22 -17.14
N PHE A 142 -11.89 -2.48 -18.19
CA PHE A 142 -11.08 -2.95 -19.31
C PHE A 142 -9.64 -2.49 -19.11
N TYR A 143 -8.71 -3.37 -19.41
CA TYR A 143 -7.26 -3.14 -19.37
C TYR A 143 -6.70 -3.33 -20.78
N PRO A 144 -6.94 -2.40 -21.71
CA PRO A 144 -6.38 -2.49 -23.04
C PRO A 144 -4.88 -2.19 -23.05
N PHE A 145 -4.19 -2.88 -23.95
CA PHE A 145 -2.77 -2.69 -24.23
C PHE A 145 -2.53 -2.76 -25.74
N PHE A 146 -1.52 -2.03 -26.18
CA PHE A 146 -1.26 -1.76 -27.59
C PHE A 146 0.08 -2.31 -28.04
N TYR A 147 0.11 -2.85 -29.25
CA TYR A 147 1.33 -3.24 -29.96
C TYR A 147 1.34 -2.56 -31.33
N SER A 148 2.51 -2.12 -31.79
CA SER A 148 2.63 -1.48 -33.10
C SER A 148 2.49 -2.46 -34.26
N TYR A 149 2.62 -3.75 -33.99
CA TYR A 149 2.54 -4.81 -34.98
C TYR A 149 1.94 -6.05 -34.36
N ASN A 150 1.09 -6.73 -35.11
CA ASN A 150 0.71 -8.11 -34.87
C ASN A 150 1.41 -8.97 -35.93
N ARG A 151 2.16 -9.97 -35.49
CA ARG A 151 2.63 -11.05 -36.35
C ARG A 151 1.73 -12.26 -36.14
N GLY A 152 0.92 -12.55 -37.14
CA GLY A 152 0.01 -13.66 -37.12
C GLY A 152 0.73 -15.02 -37.21
N ASN A 153 -0.07 -16.08 -37.17
CA ASN A 153 0.45 -17.42 -37.01
C ASN A 153 0.96 -18.01 -38.33
N ARG A 154 1.90 -18.95 -38.22
CA ARG A 154 2.46 -19.66 -39.36
C ARG A 154 1.68 -20.93 -39.65
N TYR A 155 1.31 -21.12 -40.91
CA TYR A 155 0.78 -22.38 -41.42
C TYR A 155 1.41 -22.71 -42.78
N ASN A 156 1.92 -23.95 -42.90
CA ASN A 156 2.56 -24.45 -44.13
C ASN A 156 3.66 -23.53 -44.71
N GLY A 157 4.44 -22.88 -43.84
CA GLY A 157 5.55 -21.99 -44.23
C GLY A 157 5.14 -20.54 -44.55
N SER A 158 3.84 -20.23 -44.56
CA SER A 158 3.32 -18.87 -44.74
C SER A 158 2.80 -18.31 -43.43
N VAL A 159 2.89 -16.99 -43.26
CA VAL A 159 2.34 -16.23 -42.13
C VAL A 159 0.95 -15.71 -42.53
N TYR A 160 -0.01 -15.74 -41.62
CA TYR A 160 -1.37 -15.29 -41.85
C TYR A 160 -1.83 -14.38 -40.72
N GLY A 161 -2.40 -13.22 -41.07
CA GLY A 161 -3.02 -12.31 -40.11
C GLY A 161 -2.17 -11.11 -39.70
N ASP A 162 -1.02 -10.87 -40.33
CA ASP A 162 -0.17 -9.73 -40.00
C ASP A 162 -0.89 -8.39 -40.21
N HIS A 163 -0.77 -7.49 -39.23
CA HIS A 163 -1.28 -6.12 -39.35
C HIS A 163 -0.48 -5.11 -38.53
N VAL A 164 -0.50 -3.86 -38.99
CA VAL A 164 0.08 -2.71 -38.30
C VAL A 164 -0.93 -2.19 -37.28
N GLY A 165 -0.50 -2.08 -36.03
CA GLY A 165 -1.34 -1.73 -34.89
C GLY A 165 -2.15 -2.92 -34.42
N ASP A 166 -2.18 -3.12 -33.11
CA ASP A 166 -2.88 -4.22 -32.48
C ASP A 166 -3.33 -3.83 -31.07
N TRP A 167 -4.61 -4.04 -30.78
CA TRP A 167 -5.22 -3.72 -29.50
C TRP A 167 -5.79 -4.98 -28.88
N GLU A 168 -5.22 -5.34 -27.75
CA GLU A 168 -5.67 -6.45 -26.93
C GLU A 168 -6.20 -5.94 -25.60
N ASN A 169 -7.02 -6.71 -24.90
CA ASN A 169 -7.53 -6.32 -23.60
C ASN A 169 -7.89 -7.50 -22.70
N ILE A 170 -7.73 -7.27 -21.40
CA ILE A 170 -8.41 -8.06 -20.38
C ILE A 170 -9.57 -7.23 -19.85
N MET A 171 -10.70 -7.85 -19.56
CA MET A 171 -11.80 -7.18 -18.87
C MET A 171 -12.14 -7.93 -17.59
N ILE A 172 -12.29 -7.20 -16.49
CA ILE A 172 -12.79 -7.74 -15.23
C ILE A 172 -14.12 -7.08 -14.91
N ARG A 173 -15.14 -7.91 -14.70
CA ARG A 173 -16.45 -7.47 -14.22
C ARG A 173 -16.49 -7.47 -12.71
N PHE A 174 -17.00 -6.41 -12.14
CA PHE A 174 -17.21 -6.24 -10.70
C PHE A 174 -18.69 -6.10 -10.37
N LEU A 175 -19.05 -6.54 -9.17
CA LEU A 175 -20.32 -6.22 -8.53
C LEU A 175 -20.01 -5.61 -7.17
N ASN A 176 -20.36 -4.35 -6.98
CA ASN A 176 -20.07 -3.57 -5.78
C ASN A 176 -18.59 -3.65 -5.36
N GLY A 177 -17.67 -3.54 -6.33
CA GLY A 177 -16.22 -3.62 -6.12
C GLY A 177 -15.66 -5.03 -5.93
N SER A 178 -16.49 -6.08 -5.90
CA SER A 178 -16.03 -7.48 -5.84
C SER A 178 -15.93 -8.08 -7.24
N PRO A 179 -14.77 -8.65 -7.65
CA PRO A 179 -14.61 -9.20 -9.00
C PRO A 179 -15.44 -10.48 -9.19
N GLN A 180 -16.13 -10.56 -10.31
CA GLN A 180 -17.08 -11.63 -10.66
C GLN A 180 -16.55 -12.53 -11.77
N SER A 181 -16.01 -11.94 -12.83
CA SER A 181 -15.51 -12.67 -14.00
C SER A 181 -14.38 -11.93 -14.69
N VAL A 182 -13.55 -12.67 -15.41
CA VAL A 182 -12.46 -12.15 -16.25
C VAL A 182 -12.66 -12.64 -17.67
N HIS A 183 -12.65 -11.72 -18.62
CA HIS A 183 -12.62 -11.98 -20.06
C HIS A 183 -11.20 -11.80 -20.59
N TYR A 184 -10.77 -12.72 -21.44
CA TYR A 184 -9.47 -12.71 -22.09
C TYR A 184 -9.65 -12.51 -23.59
N SER A 185 -9.23 -11.37 -24.14
CA SER A 185 -9.32 -11.15 -25.59
C SER A 185 -8.42 -12.11 -26.36
N GLN A 186 -8.97 -12.66 -27.43
CA GLN A 186 -8.34 -13.59 -28.36
C GLN A 186 -8.80 -13.21 -29.76
N HIS A 187 -8.00 -12.39 -30.43
CA HIS A 187 -8.34 -11.88 -31.77
C HIS A 187 -9.64 -11.06 -31.72
N SER A 188 -10.72 -11.52 -32.35
CA SER A 188 -12.00 -10.79 -32.44
C SER A 188 -12.98 -11.06 -31.29
N ASP A 189 -12.71 -12.01 -30.39
CA ASP A 189 -13.60 -12.38 -29.27
C ASP A 189 -12.78 -12.94 -28.10
N GLY A 190 -13.37 -13.71 -27.18
CA GLY A 190 -12.62 -14.42 -26.16
C GLY A 190 -13.49 -15.13 -25.13
N PRO A 191 -12.95 -16.15 -24.43
CA PRO A 191 -13.67 -16.76 -23.32
C PRO A 191 -13.66 -15.84 -22.10
N ALA A 192 -14.76 -15.89 -21.35
CA ALA A 192 -14.84 -15.36 -20.00
C ALA A 192 -14.93 -16.50 -18.98
N TYR A 193 -14.23 -16.34 -17.86
CA TYR A 193 -14.23 -17.28 -16.75
C TYR A 193 -14.76 -16.58 -15.49
N THR A 194 -15.32 -17.35 -14.57
CA THR A 194 -15.56 -16.80 -13.22
C THR A 194 -14.23 -16.37 -12.63
N TYR A 195 -14.22 -15.26 -11.90
CA TYR A 195 -13.00 -14.71 -11.34
C TYR A 195 -12.30 -15.71 -10.42
N ALA A 196 -13.06 -16.53 -9.68
CA ALA A 196 -12.50 -17.60 -8.85
C ALA A 196 -11.72 -18.66 -9.66
N ALA A 197 -12.13 -18.95 -10.91
CA ALA A 197 -11.54 -20.01 -11.73
C ALA A 197 -10.24 -19.60 -12.45
N THR A 198 -9.88 -18.32 -12.48
CA THR A 198 -8.65 -17.86 -13.16
C THR A 198 -7.40 -18.07 -12.30
N PRO A 199 -6.23 -18.34 -12.89
CA PRO A 199 -4.97 -18.31 -12.16
C PRO A 199 -4.60 -16.87 -11.78
N LYS A 200 -3.93 -16.71 -10.63
CA LYS A 200 -3.64 -15.39 -10.04
C LYS A 200 -2.27 -15.33 -9.38
N TYR A 201 -1.67 -14.13 -9.36
CA TYR A 201 -0.66 -13.74 -8.36
C TYR A 201 -1.36 -12.91 -7.29
N GLY A 202 -1.50 -13.48 -6.08
CA GLY A 202 -2.33 -12.86 -5.04
C GLY A 202 -3.76 -12.65 -5.53
N LEU A 203 -4.19 -11.39 -5.63
CA LEU A 203 -5.51 -10.99 -6.13
C LEU A 203 -5.53 -10.67 -7.64
N ARG A 204 -4.42 -10.80 -8.34
CA ARG A 204 -4.32 -10.31 -9.73
C ARG A 204 -4.42 -11.47 -10.72
N PRO A 205 -5.44 -11.52 -11.60
CA PRO A 205 -5.55 -12.57 -12.60
C PRO A 205 -4.37 -12.53 -13.57
N ILE A 206 -3.90 -13.71 -13.97
CA ILE A 206 -2.80 -13.83 -14.91
C ILE A 206 -3.36 -13.99 -16.32
N ALA A 207 -2.80 -13.26 -17.27
CA ALA A 207 -2.98 -13.44 -18.70
C ALA A 207 -1.64 -13.82 -19.34
N TYR A 208 -1.65 -14.84 -20.18
CA TYR A 208 -0.49 -15.23 -21.00
C TYR A 208 -0.76 -14.76 -22.42
N SER A 209 -0.03 -13.75 -22.86
CA SER A 209 -0.13 -13.19 -24.21
C SER A 209 0.69 -14.05 -25.17
N ALA A 210 0.07 -14.44 -26.28
CA ALA A 210 0.70 -15.27 -27.29
C ALA A 210 1.72 -14.51 -28.12
N GLY A 211 2.75 -15.22 -28.57
CA GLY A 211 3.84 -14.65 -29.34
C GLY A 211 3.38 -14.07 -30.68
N GLY A 212 3.57 -12.77 -30.88
CA GLY A 212 3.26 -12.05 -32.12
C GLY A 212 1.78 -11.76 -32.35
N SER A 213 0.88 -12.72 -32.07
CA SER A 213 -0.57 -12.51 -32.22
C SER A 213 -1.21 -11.77 -31.04
N HIS A 214 -0.51 -11.74 -29.91
CA HIS A 214 -0.89 -11.10 -28.64
C HIS A 214 -2.20 -11.55 -27.98
N ALA A 215 -2.93 -12.49 -28.60
CA ALA A 215 -4.10 -13.13 -28.02
C ALA A 215 -3.81 -13.63 -26.59
N ASN A 216 -4.75 -13.41 -25.69
CA ASN A 216 -4.57 -13.61 -24.26
C ASN A 216 -5.26 -14.88 -23.78
N TYR A 217 -4.53 -15.64 -22.97
CA TYR A 217 -4.98 -16.92 -22.46
C TYR A 217 -4.87 -16.98 -20.95
N ALA A 218 -5.83 -17.65 -20.32
CA ALA A 218 -5.74 -17.97 -18.90
C ALA A 218 -4.70 -19.07 -18.61
N THR A 219 -4.17 -19.76 -19.62
CA THR A 219 -3.20 -20.85 -19.44
C THR A 219 -2.10 -20.79 -20.48
N VAL A 220 -0.93 -21.32 -20.13
CA VAL A 220 0.19 -21.51 -21.06
C VAL A 220 -0.10 -22.68 -22.01
N GLY A 221 0.59 -22.70 -23.15
CA GLY A 221 0.55 -23.78 -24.11
C GLY A 221 0.11 -23.34 -25.51
N ALA A 222 -0.31 -24.34 -26.29
CA ALA A 222 -0.80 -24.18 -27.65
C ALA A 222 -2.32 -24.00 -27.65
N HIS A 223 -2.81 -22.95 -28.32
CA HIS A 223 -4.23 -22.60 -28.37
C HIS A 223 -4.68 -22.44 -29.83
N ASN A 224 -5.62 -23.28 -30.27
CA ASN A 224 -6.12 -23.24 -31.65
C ASN A 224 -7.27 -22.22 -31.77
N HIS A 225 -7.15 -21.23 -32.64
CA HIS A 225 -8.20 -20.21 -32.82
C HIS A 225 -8.88 -20.23 -34.20
N SER A 226 -8.40 -21.03 -35.17
CA SER A 226 -9.10 -21.15 -36.47
C SER A 226 -10.40 -21.98 -36.32
N ALA A 227 -11.55 -21.31 -36.44
CA ALA A 227 -12.89 -21.76 -36.04
C ALA A 227 -13.40 -23.09 -36.62
N ASN A 228 -12.70 -23.76 -37.56
CA ASN A 228 -13.16 -25.03 -38.12
C ASN A 228 -12.08 -26.00 -38.60
N PHE A 229 -10.78 -25.67 -38.55
CA PHE A 229 -9.74 -26.54 -39.13
C PHE A 229 -8.44 -26.69 -38.34
N GLY A 230 -8.22 -25.93 -37.26
CA GLY A 230 -7.06 -26.09 -36.36
C GLY A 230 -5.69 -25.81 -37.00
N TYR A 231 -5.63 -24.97 -38.02
CA TYR A 231 -4.40 -24.69 -38.78
C TYR A 231 -3.55 -23.55 -38.21
N LEU A 232 -4.17 -22.63 -37.46
CA LEU A 232 -3.49 -21.52 -36.81
C LEU A 232 -3.55 -21.72 -35.29
N THR A 233 -2.37 -21.73 -34.68
CA THR A 233 -2.16 -22.05 -33.27
C THR A 233 -1.32 -20.97 -32.63
N ASP A 234 -1.88 -20.37 -31.58
CA ASP A 234 -1.19 -19.43 -30.70
C ASP A 234 -0.35 -20.18 -29.68
N HIS A 235 0.79 -19.61 -29.34
CA HIS A 235 1.68 -20.14 -28.32
C HIS A 235 1.91 -19.09 -27.26
N ALA A 236 1.44 -19.37 -26.05
CA ALA A 236 1.60 -18.51 -24.90
C ALA A 236 2.39 -19.24 -23.80
N ASP A 237 3.30 -18.55 -23.13
CA ASP A 237 4.09 -19.10 -22.02
C ASP A 237 4.31 -18.06 -20.92
N GLY A 238 5.00 -18.46 -19.85
CA GLY A 238 5.29 -17.61 -18.69
C GLY A 238 6.55 -16.77 -18.88
N GLY A 239 6.74 -16.14 -20.05
CA GLY A 239 7.87 -15.26 -20.32
C GLY A 239 7.88 -13.97 -19.48
N PRO A 240 8.47 -12.87 -19.95
CA PRO A 240 8.58 -11.64 -19.17
C PRO A 240 7.25 -11.19 -18.56
N MET A 241 7.25 -10.96 -17.25
CA MET A 241 6.10 -10.42 -16.54
C MET A 241 5.95 -8.93 -16.86
N TRP A 242 4.74 -8.51 -17.17
CA TRP A 242 4.34 -7.12 -17.34
C TRP A 242 3.25 -6.78 -16.33
N ASP A 243 3.58 -5.86 -15.44
CA ASP A 243 2.64 -5.24 -14.54
C ASP A 243 2.11 -3.94 -15.17
N ILE A 244 0.89 -4.04 -15.70
CA ILE A 244 0.23 -2.94 -16.39
C ILE A 244 -0.11 -1.75 -15.46
N THR A 245 -0.06 -1.91 -14.13
CA THR A 245 -0.33 -0.80 -13.21
C THR A 245 0.91 0.07 -12.95
N LEU A 246 2.10 -0.36 -13.40
CA LEU A 246 3.34 0.41 -13.21
C LEU A 246 3.53 1.55 -14.21
N ASN A 247 2.69 1.60 -15.26
CA ASN A 247 2.61 2.69 -16.23
C ASN A 247 1.28 2.63 -16.99
N TYR A 248 0.31 3.45 -16.61
CA TYR A 248 -1.03 3.45 -17.22
C TYR A 248 -1.63 4.85 -17.38
N VAL A 249 -2.67 4.91 -18.22
CA VAL A 249 -3.63 6.01 -18.32
C VAL A 249 -5.04 5.50 -18.02
N ALA A 250 -5.89 6.30 -17.37
CA ALA A 250 -7.18 5.83 -16.85
C ALA A 250 -8.37 6.72 -17.27
N TYR A 251 -9.46 6.09 -17.70
CA TYR A 251 -10.63 6.78 -18.24
C TYR A 251 -11.91 6.18 -17.70
N TRP A 252 -12.87 7.04 -17.38
CA TRP A 252 -14.26 6.65 -17.29
C TRP A 252 -14.88 6.72 -18.68
N TYR A 253 -15.72 5.74 -19.02
CA TYR A 253 -16.53 5.78 -20.23
C TYR A 253 -18.01 5.71 -19.87
N SER A 254 -18.79 6.58 -20.52
CA SER A 254 -20.25 6.51 -20.50
C SER A 254 -20.80 6.72 -21.92
N THR A 255 -21.97 6.17 -22.19
CA THR A 255 -22.67 6.35 -23.46
C THR A 255 -23.04 7.81 -23.73
N GLU A 256 -23.34 8.59 -22.69
CA GLU A 256 -23.72 10.00 -22.82
C GLU A 256 -22.53 10.94 -23.04
N LYS A 257 -21.42 10.71 -22.34
CA LYS A 257 -20.27 11.65 -22.32
C LYS A 257 -19.02 11.15 -23.05
N GLY A 258 -19.04 9.90 -23.54
CA GLY A 258 -17.84 9.25 -24.08
C GLY A 258 -16.77 9.06 -23.01
N PHE A 259 -15.50 9.12 -23.41
CA PHE A 259 -14.36 9.04 -22.50
C PHE A 259 -14.16 10.34 -21.73
N VAL A 260 -14.10 10.24 -20.41
CA VAL A 260 -13.74 11.33 -19.50
C VAL A 260 -12.51 10.86 -18.72
N GLY A 261 -11.45 11.67 -18.71
CA GLY A 261 -10.25 11.33 -17.96
C GLY A 261 -10.55 11.12 -16.47
N ALA A 262 -10.09 10.00 -15.89
CA ALA A 262 -10.02 9.87 -14.44
C ALA A 262 -9.01 10.89 -13.88
N THR A 263 -9.24 11.38 -12.66
CA THR A 263 -8.44 12.43 -12.01
C THR A 263 -6.97 12.05 -11.74
N HIS A 264 -6.59 10.78 -11.95
CA HIS A 264 -5.22 10.26 -11.91
C HIS A 264 -4.72 9.88 -13.31
N ASN A 265 -4.72 10.85 -14.24
CA ASN A 265 -4.25 10.64 -15.60
C ASN A 265 -2.80 11.09 -15.78
N ARG A 266 -1.93 10.11 -16.09
CA ARG A 266 -0.47 10.18 -16.28
C ARG A 266 0.34 10.03 -15.00
N VAL A 267 1.05 8.90 -14.91
CA VAL A 267 2.34 8.82 -14.23
C VAL A 267 3.35 9.60 -15.09
N SER A 268 3.27 10.93 -15.07
CA SER A 268 4.36 11.76 -15.54
C SER A 268 5.54 11.62 -14.57
N SER A 269 6.74 11.80 -15.10
CA SER A 269 8.06 11.63 -14.47
C SER A 269 8.37 12.57 -13.29
N SER A 270 7.36 13.01 -12.55
CA SER A 270 7.49 13.77 -11.31
C SER A 270 6.79 13.06 -10.16
N TRP A 271 7.35 11.93 -9.74
CA TRP A 271 7.21 11.39 -8.37
C TRP A 271 7.87 12.30 -7.31
N LEU A 272 8.16 13.56 -7.65
CA LEU A 272 8.85 14.52 -6.79
C LEU A 272 7.91 15.53 -6.10
N GLU A 273 6.59 15.41 -6.26
CA GLU A 273 5.62 16.26 -5.53
C GLU A 273 4.47 15.49 -4.84
N PHE A 274 4.64 14.19 -4.54
CA PHE A 274 3.75 13.52 -3.58
C PHE A 274 4.23 13.74 -2.14
N ILE A 275 4.27 14.99 -1.73
CA ILE A 275 4.22 15.32 -0.30
C ILE A 275 3.16 16.40 -0.13
N ALA A 276 1.90 16.03 -0.14
CA ALA A 276 0.81 16.83 0.41
C ALA A 276 -0.42 15.91 0.52
N SER A 277 -0.69 15.39 1.71
CA SER A 277 -1.97 14.73 2.08
C SER A 277 -2.52 13.77 1.02
N GLY A 278 -1.80 12.69 0.75
CA GLY A 278 -2.32 11.60 -0.08
C GLY A 278 -2.69 10.37 0.73
N ASP A 279 -3.36 9.42 0.08
CA ASP A 279 -3.84 8.20 0.72
C ASP A 279 -2.69 7.37 1.29
N LEU A 280 -3.01 6.57 2.31
CA LEU A 280 -2.07 5.57 2.82
C LEU A 280 -1.84 4.52 1.72
N PRO A 281 -0.58 4.15 1.37
CA PRO A 281 -0.36 3.09 0.39
C PRO A 281 -0.99 1.78 0.87
N GLU A 282 -1.78 1.12 0.02
CA GLU A 282 -2.53 -0.09 0.40
C GLU A 282 -1.60 -1.20 0.94
N TYR A 283 -0.39 -1.32 0.39
CA TYR A 283 0.60 -2.29 0.87
C TYR A 283 1.00 -2.06 2.35
N ALA A 284 0.89 -0.83 2.86
CA ALA A 284 1.12 -0.53 4.27
C ALA A 284 0.07 -1.21 5.18
N LEU A 285 -1.16 -1.45 4.70
CA LEU A 285 -2.19 -2.20 5.43
C LEU A 285 -2.12 -3.70 5.11
N THR A 286 -1.97 -4.06 3.83
CA THR A 286 -1.90 -5.46 3.38
C THR A 286 -0.79 -6.25 4.06
N TYR A 287 0.37 -5.62 4.28
CA TYR A 287 1.54 -6.23 4.90
C TYR A 287 1.77 -5.78 6.35
N ALA A 288 0.86 -4.99 6.93
CA ALA A 288 0.96 -4.54 8.31
C ALA A 288 1.22 -5.73 9.26
N PRO A 289 2.08 -5.61 10.27
CA PRO A 289 2.33 -6.72 11.17
C PRO A 289 1.07 -7.13 11.94
N ILE A 290 1.04 -8.39 12.36
CA ILE A 290 0.19 -8.88 13.43
C ILE A 290 1.05 -8.99 14.68
N VAL A 291 0.60 -8.41 15.80
CA VAL A 291 1.32 -8.49 17.06
C VAL A 291 0.64 -9.51 17.96
N HIS A 292 1.37 -10.51 18.43
CA HIS A 292 0.95 -11.32 19.58
C HIS A 292 1.48 -10.65 20.84
N LEU A 293 0.57 -10.23 21.70
CA LEU A 293 0.90 -9.80 23.05
C LEU A 293 1.13 -11.03 23.94
N TRP A 294 1.95 -10.88 24.96
CA TRP A 294 2.22 -11.97 25.89
C TRP A 294 0.94 -12.45 26.59
N THR A 295 0.81 -13.76 26.79
CA THR A 295 -0.41 -14.37 27.37
C THR A 295 -0.72 -13.85 28.78
N GLN A 296 0.31 -13.47 29.53
CA GLN A 296 0.22 -12.93 30.89
C GLN A 296 0.46 -11.42 30.94
N GLU A 297 0.31 -10.70 29.82
CA GLU A 297 0.46 -9.24 29.79
C GLU A 297 -0.46 -8.55 30.80
N GLU A 298 0.08 -7.54 31.45
CA GLU A 298 -0.54 -6.74 32.49
C GLU A 298 -0.60 -5.25 32.14
N PHE A 299 0.27 -4.80 31.23
CA PHE A 299 0.42 -3.45 30.71
C PHE A 299 0.08 -3.46 29.21
N TRP A 300 -1.16 -3.15 28.90
CA TRP A 300 -1.71 -3.30 27.55
C TRP A 300 -1.38 -2.07 26.68
N PRO A 301 -1.51 -2.17 25.34
CA PRO A 301 -1.38 -1.02 24.44
C PRO A 301 -2.21 0.17 24.92
N SER A 302 -1.68 1.38 24.77
CA SER A 302 -2.28 2.60 25.34
C SER A 302 -2.56 3.65 24.29
N ASP A 303 -3.58 4.47 24.54
CA ASP A 303 -3.88 5.67 23.79
C ASP A 303 -3.04 6.85 24.31
N PRO A 304 -2.19 7.47 23.47
CA PRO A 304 -1.44 8.67 23.82
C PRO A 304 -2.29 9.79 24.43
N THR A 305 -3.54 9.95 24.00
CA THR A 305 -4.43 11.00 24.53
C THR A 305 -4.85 10.75 25.97
N ILE A 306 -4.93 9.49 26.41
CA ILE A 306 -5.20 9.13 27.81
C ILE A 306 -3.92 9.32 28.62
N HIS A 307 -2.79 8.82 28.13
CA HIS A 307 -1.50 8.98 28.80
C HIS A 307 -1.18 10.45 29.11
N LEU A 308 -1.41 11.36 28.15
CA LEU A 308 -1.15 12.79 28.30
C LEU A 308 -1.99 13.48 29.40
N GLN A 309 -3.09 12.87 29.85
CA GLN A 309 -3.89 13.38 30.97
C GLN A 309 -3.23 13.12 32.34
N HIS A 310 -2.29 12.18 32.39
CA HIS A 310 -1.67 11.69 33.63
C HIS A 310 -0.21 12.10 33.80
N VAL A 311 0.30 12.95 32.90
CA VAL A 311 1.69 13.42 32.93
C VAL A 311 1.77 14.94 32.96
N THR A 312 2.88 15.45 33.48
CA THR A 312 3.27 16.86 33.44
C THR A 312 4.66 16.98 32.85
N SER A 313 4.86 17.96 31.98
CA SER A 313 6.17 18.23 31.39
C SER A 313 7.16 18.76 32.43
N LYS A 314 8.36 18.17 32.47
CA LYS A 314 9.46 18.57 33.36
C LYS A 314 10.78 18.67 32.61
N HIS A 315 11.68 19.48 33.14
CA HIS A 315 13.06 19.54 32.69
C HIS A 315 13.91 18.43 33.31
N SER A 316 15.13 18.28 32.77
CA SER A 316 16.09 17.30 33.24
C SER A 316 16.54 17.50 34.71
N ASP A 317 16.31 18.67 35.31
CA ASP A 317 16.56 18.92 36.74
C ASP A 317 15.36 18.62 37.65
N PHE A 318 14.32 17.95 37.12
CA PHE A 318 13.05 17.62 37.78
C PHE A 318 12.15 18.81 38.10
N SER A 319 12.51 20.02 37.67
CA SER A 319 11.63 21.20 37.76
C SER A 319 10.51 21.13 36.71
N ASN A 320 9.36 21.74 37.01
CA ASN A 320 8.25 21.82 36.05
C ASN A 320 8.62 22.69 34.86
N ASP A 321 8.29 22.23 33.65
CA ASP A 321 8.41 23.04 32.45
C ASP A 321 7.26 24.04 32.38
N THR A 322 7.53 25.28 32.81
CA THR A 322 6.52 26.35 32.83
C THR A 322 6.10 26.85 31.45
N ALA A 323 6.83 26.49 30.38
CA ALA A 323 6.45 26.82 29.01
C ALA A 323 5.46 25.80 28.41
N ALA A 324 5.33 24.62 29.03
CA ALA A 324 4.44 23.58 28.56
C ALA A 324 2.95 23.96 28.68
N PRO A 325 2.11 23.65 27.67
CA PRO A 325 0.68 23.85 27.76
C PRO A 325 0.06 22.88 28.79
N TYR A 326 -1.01 23.33 29.45
CA TYR A 326 -1.74 22.51 30.41
C TYR A 326 -3.27 22.63 30.18
N PRO A 327 -3.98 21.51 29.99
CA PRO A 327 -3.47 20.14 29.91
C PRO A 327 -2.67 19.86 28.62
N LEU A 328 -1.81 18.84 28.68
CA LEU A 328 -1.13 18.30 27.50
C LEU A 328 -2.12 17.50 26.65
N THR A 329 -1.98 17.61 25.33
CA THR A 329 -2.81 16.95 24.33
C THR A 329 -1.97 16.63 23.11
N VAL A 330 -2.40 15.67 22.30
CA VAL A 330 -1.72 15.37 21.01
C VAL A 330 -1.67 16.57 20.05
N ALA A 331 -2.53 17.57 20.23
CA ALA A 331 -2.53 18.77 19.40
C ALA A 331 -1.47 19.81 19.84
N ASN A 332 -1.09 19.83 21.12
CA ASN A 332 -0.22 20.86 21.71
C ASN A 332 1.11 20.32 22.27
N LEU A 333 1.39 19.02 22.13
CA LEU A 333 2.57 18.37 22.70
C LEU A 333 3.90 18.88 22.11
N ASN A 334 3.94 19.21 20.82
CA ASN A 334 5.09 19.83 20.18
C ASN A 334 5.01 21.37 20.30
N TYR A 335 5.34 21.91 21.48
CA TYR A 335 5.25 23.34 21.79
C TYR A 335 6.63 24.03 21.74
N PRO A 336 6.67 25.35 21.49
CA PRO A 336 7.92 26.12 21.58
C PRO A 336 8.53 26.02 23.00
N GLY A 337 9.70 25.36 23.10
CA GLY A 337 10.40 25.15 24.37
C GLY A 337 10.58 23.67 24.74
N SER A 338 9.82 22.75 24.13
CA SER A 338 10.11 21.32 24.26
C SER A 338 11.46 20.99 23.60
N SER A 339 12.22 20.09 24.21
CA SER A 339 13.55 19.67 23.75
C SER A 339 13.83 18.21 24.12
N GLU A 340 14.99 17.69 23.73
CA GLU A 340 15.47 16.36 24.16
C GLU A 340 15.59 16.24 25.69
N ASP A 341 15.70 17.37 26.41
CA ASP A 341 15.74 17.43 27.88
C ASP A 341 14.35 17.62 28.54
N THR A 342 13.26 17.42 27.79
CA THR A 342 11.89 17.50 28.27
C THR A 342 11.34 16.09 28.55
N TYR A 343 10.72 15.89 29.72
CA TYR A 343 10.25 14.60 30.22
C TYR A 343 8.76 14.67 30.59
N LEU A 344 7.95 13.78 30.03
CA LEU A 344 6.53 13.63 30.38
C LEU A 344 6.39 12.82 31.68
N THR A 345 6.53 13.50 32.81
CA THR A 345 6.61 12.86 34.13
C THR A 345 5.22 12.53 34.67
N GLY A 346 5.01 11.30 35.14
CA GLY A 346 3.78 10.84 35.78
C GLY A 346 3.37 11.71 36.98
N ASN A 347 2.07 12.00 37.05
CA ASN A 347 1.47 12.75 38.17
C ASN A 347 1.19 11.85 39.39
N ASP A 348 1.11 10.54 39.16
CA ASP A 348 0.81 9.52 40.16
C ASP A 348 2.06 8.72 40.53
N ASP A 349 2.09 8.13 41.73
CA ASP A 349 3.17 7.23 42.13
C ASP A 349 3.05 5.89 41.40
N VAL A 350 4.05 5.56 40.59
CA VAL A 350 4.12 4.32 39.81
C VAL A 350 4.06 3.06 40.68
N GLU A 351 4.51 3.10 41.94
CA GLU A 351 4.43 1.94 42.85
C GLU A 351 3.00 1.62 43.31
N THR A 352 2.07 2.57 43.14
CA THR A 352 0.64 2.34 43.40
C THR A 352 -0.08 1.67 42.22
N GLU A 353 0.62 1.49 41.10
CA GLU A 353 0.11 0.91 39.85
C GLU A 353 -1.25 1.48 39.42
N PRO A 354 -1.34 2.81 39.22
CA PRO A 354 -2.59 3.45 38.83
C PRO A 354 -3.12 2.86 37.51
N GLU A 355 -4.45 2.84 37.37
CA GLU A 355 -5.15 2.12 36.30
C GLU A 355 -4.68 2.50 34.89
N TRP A 356 -4.32 3.76 34.68
CA TRP A 356 -3.86 4.29 33.38
C TRP A 356 -2.51 3.73 32.92
N LEU A 357 -1.68 3.20 33.83
CA LEU A 357 -0.43 2.52 33.45
C LEU A 357 -0.72 1.14 32.86
N ARG A 358 -1.74 0.45 33.37
CA ARG A 358 -2.13 -0.89 32.91
C ARG A 358 -2.90 -0.86 31.59
N SER A 359 -3.59 0.25 31.29
CA SER A 359 -4.33 0.47 30.04
C SER A 359 -5.25 -0.70 29.65
N THR A 360 -5.96 -1.30 30.62
CA THR A 360 -6.75 -2.53 30.39
C THR A 360 -7.81 -2.41 29.27
N TYR A 361 -8.26 -1.19 28.94
CA TYR A 361 -9.11 -0.90 27.79
C TYR A 361 -8.45 -1.24 26.44
N GLY A 362 -7.12 -1.18 26.37
CA GLY A 362 -6.31 -1.49 25.20
C GLY A 362 -6.03 -2.98 25.01
N LYS A 363 -6.54 -3.85 25.89
CA LYS A 363 -6.52 -5.29 25.65
C LYS A 363 -7.31 -5.63 24.37
N PRO A 364 -6.70 -6.31 23.38
CA PRO A 364 -7.42 -6.67 22.16
C PRO A 364 -8.61 -7.59 22.44
N ASN A 365 -9.69 -7.36 21.70
CA ASN A 365 -10.86 -8.24 21.71
C ASN A 365 -10.61 -9.52 20.87
N PRO A 366 -11.55 -10.48 20.80
CA PRO A 366 -11.32 -11.74 20.07
C PRO A 366 -11.06 -11.62 18.55
N ILE A 367 -11.37 -10.48 17.93
CA ILE A 367 -11.03 -10.22 16.51
C ILE A 367 -9.70 -9.47 16.36
N GLY A 368 -9.00 -9.20 17.47
CA GLY A 368 -7.72 -8.52 17.50
C GLY A 368 -7.78 -6.99 17.59
N LYS A 369 -8.97 -6.40 17.73
CA LYS A 369 -9.09 -4.94 17.83
C LYS A 369 -8.80 -4.47 19.26
N SER A 370 -7.81 -3.59 19.41
CA SER A 370 -7.59 -2.79 20.62
C SER A 370 -8.36 -1.46 20.54
N MET A 371 -8.78 -0.93 21.68
CA MET A 371 -9.30 0.44 21.77
C MET A 371 -8.18 1.49 21.72
N ALA A 372 -6.94 1.11 22.04
CA ALA A 372 -5.78 1.96 21.84
C ALA A 372 -5.45 2.03 20.33
N PRO A 373 -5.23 3.22 19.76
CA PRO A 373 -4.82 3.37 18.37
C PRO A 373 -3.31 3.07 18.20
N SER A 374 -2.95 2.46 17.07
CA SER A 374 -1.56 2.43 16.60
C SER A 374 -1.33 3.56 15.60
N ALA A 375 -0.09 4.06 15.47
CA ALA A 375 0.25 4.87 14.30
C ALA A 375 0.83 4.00 13.17
N ILE A 376 0.68 4.47 11.93
CA ILE A 376 1.37 3.96 10.73
C ILE A 376 2.09 5.14 10.10
N ILE A 377 3.41 5.05 9.96
CA ILE A 377 4.24 6.14 9.44
C ILE A 377 4.91 5.66 8.16
N VAL A 378 4.61 6.31 7.05
CA VAL A 378 5.18 6.01 5.74
C VAL A 378 6.27 7.02 5.41
N VAL A 379 7.45 6.52 5.06
CA VAL A 379 8.62 7.33 4.76
C VAL A 379 9.11 6.99 3.36
N ASP A 380 9.03 7.94 2.44
CA ASP A 380 9.67 7.81 1.13
C ASP A 380 11.20 7.83 1.28
N LYS A 381 11.85 6.77 0.81
CA LYS A 381 13.30 6.59 0.85
C LYS A 381 13.94 6.85 -0.51
N GLY A 382 13.17 7.31 -1.49
CA GLY A 382 13.58 7.65 -2.85
C GLY A 382 14.86 8.47 -2.93
N LYS A 383 14.91 9.55 -2.15
CA LYS A 383 16.07 10.46 -2.08
C LYS A 383 17.21 9.95 -1.20
N VAL A 384 16.96 8.92 -0.38
CA VAL A 384 17.88 8.45 0.68
C VAL A 384 18.66 7.22 0.24
N ILE A 385 17.97 6.20 -0.28
CA ILE A 385 18.57 4.91 -0.68
C ILE A 385 18.22 4.49 -2.11
N GLY A 386 17.34 5.21 -2.81
CA GLY A 386 17.04 5.00 -4.23
C GLY A 386 15.54 5.03 -4.54
N SER A 387 15.21 5.41 -5.77
CA SER A 387 13.82 5.48 -6.24
C SER A 387 13.12 4.13 -6.08
N GLY A 388 11.87 4.16 -5.59
CA GLY A 388 11.06 2.97 -5.36
C GLY A 388 11.14 2.41 -3.94
N TYR A 389 12.09 2.86 -3.10
CA TYR A 389 12.17 2.43 -1.71
C TYR A 389 11.24 3.24 -0.80
N VAL A 390 10.50 2.54 0.05
CA VAL A 390 9.64 3.12 1.09
C VAL A 390 9.81 2.31 2.36
N ASP A 391 9.98 2.98 3.50
CA ASP A 391 9.92 2.32 4.80
C ASP A 391 8.58 2.66 5.46
N VAL A 392 7.89 1.63 5.96
CA VAL A 392 6.67 1.81 6.76
C VAL A 392 6.99 1.39 8.19
N PHE A 393 6.80 2.30 9.12
CA PHE A 393 6.96 2.09 10.55
C PHE A 393 5.59 1.91 11.20
N TYR A 394 5.50 0.93 12.08
CA TYR A 394 4.32 0.57 12.86
C TYR A 394 4.68 0.69 14.34
N PRO A 395 4.69 1.93 14.89
CA PRO A 395 4.99 2.14 16.30
C PRO A 395 3.84 1.70 17.22
N PHE A 396 4.20 1.14 18.36
CA PHE A 396 3.32 0.66 19.42
C PHE A 396 3.58 1.46 20.69
N PHE A 397 2.51 1.91 21.35
CA PHE A 397 2.61 2.71 22.56
C PHE A 397 2.04 1.99 23.77
N TYR A 398 2.76 2.07 24.88
CA TYR A 398 2.32 1.59 26.19
C TYR A 398 2.51 2.70 27.21
N SER A 399 1.60 2.84 28.18
CA SER A 399 1.74 3.87 29.22
C SER A 399 2.83 3.54 30.24
N TYR A 400 3.30 2.29 30.25
CA TYR A 400 4.28 1.81 31.21
C TYR A 400 5.02 0.63 30.64
N ASN A 401 6.34 0.63 30.78
CA ASN A 401 7.20 -0.51 30.58
C ASN A 401 7.52 -1.16 31.92
N ARG A 402 7.23 -2.45 32.06
CA ARG A 402 7.64 -3.25 33.21
C ARG A 402 8.86 -4.07 32.83
N GLY A 403 10.01 -3.66 33.35
CA GLY A 403 11.28 -4.30 33.06
C GLY A 403 11.38 -5.73 33.58
N ASN A 404 12.46 -6.42 33.21
CA ASN A 404 12.63 -7.83 33.52
C ASN A 404 13.06 -8.05 34.96
N ARG A 405 12.74 -9.24 35.47
CA ARG A 405 13.11 -9.67 36.82
C ARG A 405 14.46 -10.37 36.83
N TYR A 406 15.32 -9.99 37.76
CA TYR A 406 16.52 -10.73 38.10
C TYR A 406 16.69 -10.83 39.61
N ASN A 407 16.84 -12.05 40.12
CA ASN A 407 17.00 -12.36 41.54
C ASN A 407 15.92 -11.71 42.45
N GLY A 408 14.67 -11.67 41.99
CA GLY A 408 13.53 -11.09 42.72
C GLY A 408 13.35 -9.58 42.55
N SER A 409 14.36 -8.87 42.06
CA SER A 409 14.30 -7.44 41.72
C SER A 409 13.88 -7.21 40.27
N VAL A 410 13.38 -6.01 39.96
CA VAL A 410 12.94 -5.58 38.63
C VAL A 410 13.88 -4.49 38.12
N TYR A 411 14.24 -4.51 36.84
CA TYR A 411 15.15 -3.55 36.22
C TYR A 411 14.62 -3.06 34.88
N GLY A 412 14.63 -1.74 34.66
CA GLY A 412 14.23 -1.09 33.40
C GLY A 412 12.78 -0.58 33.37
N ASP A 413 12.13 -0.42 34.54
CA ASP A 413 10.80 0.18 34.62
C ASP A 413 10.83 1.63 34.16
N HIS A 414 9.86 2.03 33.33
CA HIS A 414 9.72 3.43 32.97
C HIS A 414 8.28 3.76 32.55
N VAL A 415 7.88 5.00 32.80
CA VAL A 415 6.59 5.55 32.34
C VAL A 415 6.70 5.81 30.84
N GLY A 416 5.66 5.44 30.10
CA GLY A 416 5.58 5.52 28.64
C GLY A 416 6.57 4.60 27.94
N ASP A 417 6.18 4.01 26.81
CA ASP A 417 7.07 3.11 26.08
C ASP A 417 6.70 3.12 24.60
N TRP A 418 7.73 3.12 23.75
CA TRP A 418 7.62 3.16 22.31
C TRP A 418 8.43 2.04 21.69
N GLU A 419 7.71 1.09 21.12
CA GLU A 419 8.28 0.01 20.32
C GLU A 419 7.84 0.19 18.86
N ASN A 420 8.46 -0.50 17.91
CA ASN A 420 8.06 -0.47 16.50
C ASN A 420 8.44 -1.70 15.69
N ILE A 421 7.61 -2.03 14.71
CA ILE A 421 8.05 -2.83 13.55
C ILE A 421 8.28 -1.89 12.38
N MET A 422 9.35 -2.10 11.61
CA MET A 422 9.53 -1.42 10.33
C MET A 422 9.57 -2.45 9.20
N ILE A 423 8.84 -2.20 8.12
CA ILE A 423 8.91 -2.98 6.90
C ILE A 423 9.45 -2.09 5.78
N ARG A 424 10.52 -2.54 5.13
CA ARG A 424 11.07 -1.88 3.94
C ARG A 424 10.44 -2.48 2.69
N PHE A 425 10.00 -1.62 1.79
CA PHE A 425 9.41 -1.96 0.51
C PHE A 425 10.29 -1.46 -0.65
N PHE A 426 10.23 -2.18 -1.75
CA PHE A 426 10.73 -1.74 -3.04
C PHE A 426 9.62 -1.90 -4.08
N ASN A 427 9.17 -0.77 -4.64
CA ASN A 427 8.02 -0.69 -5.55
C ASN A 427 6.77 -1.42 -5.00
N GLY A 428 6.46 -1.19 -3.72
CA GLY A 428 5.31 -1.80 -3.04
C GLY A 428 5.48 -3.26 -2.62
N ASN A 429 6.60 -3.92 -2.96
CA ASN A 429 6.90 -5.28 -2.54
C ASN A 429 7.75 -5.28 -1.25
N PRO A 430 7.35 -5.99 -0.18
CA PRO A 430 8.11 -6.01 1.06
C PRO A 430 9.43 -6.79 0.88
N GLN A 431 10.53 -6.18 1.35
CA GLN A 431 11.89 -6.70 1.21
C GLN A 431 12.43 -7.24 2.54
N SER A 432 12.19 -6.52 3.63
CA SER A 432 12.73 -6.85 4.96
C SER A 432 11.89 -6.28 6.09
N VAL A 433 12.00 -6.90 7.26
CA VAL A 433 11.28 -6.51 8.48
C VAL A 433 12.30 -6.32 9.60
N HIS A 434 12.26 -5.17 10.27
CA HIS A 434 13.01 -4.87 11.47
C HIS A 434 12.10 -5.02 12.69
N TYR A 435 12.61 -5.69 13.73
CA TYR A 435 11.93 -5.91 15.00
C TYR A 435 12.66 -5.14 16.09
N SER A 436 12.04 -4.08 16.61
CA SER A 436 12.59 -3.34 17.76
C SER A 436 12.64 -4.20 19.02
N GLN A 437 13.74 -4.06 19.75
CA GLN A 437 14.08 -4.74 20.99
C GLN A 437 14.82 -3.73 21.86
N HIS A 438 14.08 -3.07 22.76
CA HIS A 438 14.61 -2.01 23.60
C HIS A 438 15.22 -0.87 22.76
N SER A 439 16.54 -0.72 22.72
CA SER A 439 17.21 0.38 22.02
C SER A 439 17.49 0.12 20.53
N ASP A 440 17.54 -1.12 20.04
CA ASP A 440 17.76 -1.41 18.62
C ASP A 440 16.96 -2.65 18.23
N GLY A 441 17.52 -3.59 17.47
CA GLY A 441 16.91 -4.90 17.21
C GLY A 441 17.39 -5.49 15.89
N PRO A 442 17.15 -6.77 15.61
CA PRO A 442 17.57 -7.39 14.36
C PRO A 442 16.59 -7.08 13.22
N ALA A 443 17.11 -7.17 11.99
CA ALA A 443 16.31 -7.19 10.78
C ALA A 443 16.43 -8.53 10.05
N TYR A 444 15.34 -8.95 9.44
CA TYR A 444 15.23 -10.19 8.66
C TYR A 444 14.74 -9.87 7.26
N THR A 445 15.10 -10.70 6.29
CA THR A 445 14.45 -10.67 4.98
C THR A 445 12.97 -10.96 5.18
N TYR A 446 12.12 -10.30 4.38
CA TYR A 446 10.69 -10.45 4.53
C TYR A 446 10.27 -11.91 4.35
N THR A 447 10.93 -12.67 3.48
CA THR A 447 10.67 -14.10 3.28
C THR A 447 10.97 -14.94 4.52
N ALA A 448 11.98 -14.59 5.33
CA ALA A 448 12.40 -15.34 6.51
C ALA A 448 11.45 -15.22 7.71
N THR A 449 10.65 -14.16 7.78
CA THR A 449 9.77 -13.93 8.94
C THR A 449 8.54 -14.86 8.95
N PRO A 450 8.03 -15.26 10.12
CA PRO A 450 6.75 -15.96 10.19
C PRO A 450 5.60 -14.99 9.88
N LYS A 451 4.52 -15.51 9.27
CA LYS A 451 3.40 -14.70 8.77
C LYS A 451 2.06 -15.36 9.01
N ILE A 452 1.02 -14.54 9.19
CA ILE A 452 -0.38 -14.94 9.00
C ILE A 452 -0.82 -14.36 7.66
N GLY A 453 -1.03 -15.22 6.66
CA GLY A 453 -1.22 -14.76 5.29
C GLY A 453 0.00 -13.98 4.79
N LEU A 454 -0.19 -12.69 4.49
CA LEU A 454 0.88 -11.77 4.06
C LEU A 454 1.45 -10.93 5.21
N ARG A 455 0.99 -11.11 6.45
CA ARG A 455 1.31 -10.18 7.54
C ARG A 455 2.39 -10.77 8.43
N PRO A 456 3.59 -10.15 8.53
CA PRO A 456 4.62 -10.59 9.47
C PRO A 456 4.10 -10.64 10.90
N ILE A 457 4.52 -11.65 11.64
CA ILE A 457 4.17 -11.78 13.06
C ILE A 457 5.27 -11.15 13.90
N ALA A 458 4.87 -10.36 14.90
CA ALA A 458 5.71 -9.92 16.01
C ALA A 458 5.19 -10.49 17.32
N TYR A 459 6.06 -11.14 18.10
CA TYR A 459 5.76 -11.57 19.45
C TYR A 459 6.33 -10.52 20.41
N SER A 460 5.44 -9.73 21.02
CA SER A 460 5.82 -8.70 22.00
C SER A 460 6.04 -9.37 23.36
N ALA A 461 7.17 -9.07 23.98
CA ALA A 461 7.54 -9.60 25.27
C ALA A 461 6.70 -9.01 26.40
N GLY A 462 6.44 -9.84 27.42
CA GLY A 462 5.64 -9.44 28.57
C GLY A 462 6.28 -8.31 29.36
N GLY A 463 5.58 -7.18 29.46
CA GLY A 463 5.99 -6.00 30.22
C GLY A 463 7.09 -5.15 29.59
N SER A 464 8.12 -5.76 29.01
CA SER A 464 9.23 -5.05 28.34
C SER A 464 8.91 -4.59 26.91
N HIS A 465 7.85 -5.16 26.34
CA HIS A 465 7.30 -4.94 25.00
C HIS A 465 8.21 -5.16 23.79
N ALA A 466 9.49 -5.48 24.00
CA ALA A 466 10.44 -5.85 22.96
C ALA A 466 9.83 -6.88 21.99
N ASN A 467 10.06 -6.67 20.70
CA ASN A 467 9.42 -7.44 19.64
C ASN A 467 10.35 -8.49 19.05
N TYR A 468 9.84 -9.71 18.92
CA TYR A 468 10.59 -10.85 18.42
C TYR A 468 9.89 -11.50 17.23
N ALA A 469 10.69 -11.97 16.27
CA ALA A 469 10.19 -12.79 15.17
C ALA A 469 9.88 -14.23 15.63
N THR A 470 10.33 -14.65 16.82
CA THR A 470 10.11 -15.99 17.38
C THR A 470 9.59 -15.93 18.81
N MET A 471 8.82 -16.93 19.20
CA MET A 471 8.41 -17.13 20.59
C MET A 471 9.58 -17.66 21.42
N GLY A 472 9.48 -17.53 22.74
CA GLY A 472 10.38 -18.14 23.70
C GLY A 472 11.06 -17.13 24.62
N ALA A 473 12.20 -17.55 25.16
CA ALA A 473 13.04 -16.76 26.04
C ALA A 473 14.14 -16.07 25.23
N HIS A 474 14.28 -14.75 25.39
CA HIS A 474 15.24 -13.93 24.64
C HIS A 474 16.13 -13.15 25.60
N ASN A 475 17.44 -13.40 25.58
CA ASN A 475 18.40 -12.71 26.46
C ASN A 475 18.88 -11.41 25.80
N HIS A 476 18.69 -10.25 26.43
CA HIS A 476 19.07 -8.96 25.86
C HIS A 476 20.12 -8.16 26.65
N SER A 477 20.50 -8.57 27.87
CA SER A 477 21.53 -7.85 28.62
C SER A 477 22.94 -8.08 28.01
N ALA A 478 23.43 -7.08 27.27
CA ALA A 478 24.61 -7.15 26.38
C ALA A 478 25.96 -7.50 27.03
N ASN A 479 26.04 -7.80 28.34
CA ASN A 479 27.30 -8.18 28.98
C ASN A 479 27.24 -9.31 30.02
N PHE A 480 26.05 -9.76 30.47
CA PHE A 480 25.99 -10.75 31.56
C PHE A 480 24.83 -11.77 31.53
N GLY A 481 23.85 -11.64 30.64
CA GLY A 481 22.79 -12.64 30.45
C GLY A 481 21.79 -12.80 31.61
N TYR A 482 21.55 -11.73 32.39
CA TYR A 482 20.70 -11.79 33.59
C TYR A 482 19.24 -11.39 33.36
N LEU A 483 18.96 -10.61 32.31
CA LEU A 483 17.61 -10.17 31.96
C LEU A 483 17.16 -10.92 30.70
N THR A 484 15.99 -11.54 30.82
CA THR A 484 15.39 -12.41 29.80
C THR A 484 13.96 -11.96 29.55
N ASP A 485 13.65 -11.68 28.29
CA ASP A 485 12.31 -11.47 27.81
C ASP A 485 11.62 -12.79 27.53
N HIS A 486 10.29 -12.78 27.71
CA HIS A 486 9.45 -13.91 27.39
C HIS A 486 8.33 -13.44 26.48
N ALA A 487 8.27 -14.03 25.28
CA ALA A 487 7.26 -13.74 24.28
C ALA A 487 6.58 -15.04 23.84
N ASP A 488 5.27 -15.03 23.70
CA ASP A 488 4.48 -16.20 23.26
C ASP A 488 3.33 -15.79 22.33
N ALA A 489 2.62 -16.78 21.78
CA ALA A 489 1.45 -16.56 20.93
C ALA A 489 0.18 -16.28 21.75
N GLY A 490 0.23 -15.27 22.60
CA GLY A 490 -0.92 -14.79 23.38
C GLY A 490 -1.94 -14.01 22.53
N PRO A 491 -2.71 -13.09 23.12
CA PRO A 491 -3.75 -12.34 22.41
C PRO A 491 -3.22 -11.66 21.15
N VAL A 492 -3.94 -11.83 20.04
CA VAL A 492 -3.65 -11.15 18.77
C VAL A 492 -4.07 -9.69 18.89
N TRP A 493 -3.19 -8.78 18.50
CA TRP A 493 -3.48 -7.38 18.24
C TRP A 493 -3.27 -7.11 16.74
N ASP A 494 -4.37 -6.79 16.08
CA ASP A 494 -4.39 -6.33 14.70
C ASP A 494 -4.45 -4.80 14.67
N ILE A 495 -3.29 -4.21 14.37
CA ILE A 495 -3.13 -2.75 14.34
C ILE A 495 -3.97 -2.07 13.26
N THR A 496 -4.41 -2.78 12.21
CA THR A 496 -5.19 -2.17 11.13
C THR A 496 -6.65 -1.95 11.52
N LEU A 497 -7.09 -2.46 12.68
CA LEU A 497 -8.47 -2.33 13.15
C LEU A 497 -8.73 -1.06 13.98
N ASN A 498 -7.66 -0.33 14.33
CA ASN A 498 -7.70 0.97 15.00
C ASN A 498 -6.36 1.69 14.83
N TYR A 499 -6.24 2.55 13.83
CA TYR A 499 -5.00 3.27 13.55
C TYR A 499 -5.22 4.72 13.13
N VAL A 500 -4.14 5.49 13.28
CA VAL A 500 -3.92 6.78 12.61
C VAL A 500 -2.71 6.65 11.69
N ALA A 501 -2.68 7.37 10.58
CA ALA A 501 -1.65 7.19 9.57
C ALA A 501 -1.07 8.51 9.05
N TYR A 502 0.23 8.50 8.80
CA TYR A 502 1.01 9.69 8.47
C TYR A 502 2.04 9.40 7.39
N TRP A 503 2.23 10.36 6.50
CA TRP A 503 3.45 10.51 5.73
C TRP A 503 4.47 11.29 6.55
N TYR A 504 5.75 10.92 6.45
CA TYR A 504 6.83 11.68 7.06
C TYR A 504 7.90 12.06 6.03
N SER A 505 8.37 13.30 6.12
CA SER A 505 9.54 13.79 5.39
C SER A 505 10.28 14.83 6.24
N THR A 506 11.58 15.01 6.01
CA THR A 506 12.37 16.05 6.70
C THR A 506 11.89 17.46 6.39
N GLU A 507 11.31 17.67 5.21
CA GLU A 507 10.88 18.99 4.74
C GLU A 507 9.52 19.40 5.29
N LYS A 508 8.62 18.44 5.53
CA LYS A 508 7.22 18.73 5.94
C LYS A 508 6.83 18.16 7.30
N GLY A 509 7.71 17.42 7.97
CA GLY A 509 7.37 16.72 9.21
C GLY A 509 6.33 15.63 8.97
N PHE A 510 5.46 15.41 9.95
CA PHE A 510 4.37 14.43 9.85
C PHE A 510 3.11 15.06 9.26
N VAL A 511 2.63 14.51 8.16
CA VAL A 511 1.42 14.93 7.47
C VAL A 511 0.43 13.78 7.50
N GLY A 512 -0.79 14.01 8.00
CA GLY A 512 -1.84 13.00 8.00
C GLY A 512 -2.18 12.53 6.58
N VAL A 513 -2.45 11.22 6.42
CA VAL A 513 -3.03 10.69 5.19
C VAL A 513 -4.47 11.21 4.99
N THR A 514 -5.02 11.11 3.78
CA THR A 514 -6.41 11.49 3.51
C THR A 514 -7.37 10.83 4.51
N GLY A 515 -8.25 11.63 5.11
CA GLY A 515 -9.23 11.15 6.10
C GLY A 515 -8.68 10.94 7.52
N ASN A 516 -7.40 11.24 7.78
CA ASN A 516 -6.87 11.34 9.13
C ASN A 516 -7.01 12.77 9.67
N ASP A 517 -7.97 12.97 10.58
CA ASP A 517 -8.22 14.27 11.23
C ASP A 517 -7.35 14.53 12.46
N VAL A 518 -6.47 13.58 12.83
CA VAL A 518 -5.57 13.71 13.99
C VAL A 518 -4.26 14.33 13.53
N SER A 519 -3.92 15.52 14.07
CA SER A 519 -2.64 16.19 13.82
C SER A 519 -1.46 15.23 14.02
N GLY A 520 -0.44 15.30 13.15
CA GLY A 520 0.81 14.56 13.31
C GLY A 520 1.80 15.20 14.29
N SER A 521 1.49 16.40 14.80
CA SER A 521 2.44 17.20 15.62
C SER A 521 2.93 16.50 16.88
N TRP A 522 2.13 15.64 17.51
CA TRP A 522 2.57 14.86 18.68
C TRP A 522 3.70 13.87 18.36
N LEU A 523 3.78 13.38 17.11
CA LEU A 523 4.86 12.51 16.67
C LEU A 523 6.20 13.26 16.56
N GLU A 524 6.15 14.60 16.47
CA GLU A 524 7.33 15.48 16.41
C GLU A 524 7.89 15.82 17.79
N PHE A 525 7.22 15.43 18.88
CA PHE A 525 7.74 15.67 20.22
C PHE A 525 9.06 14.91 20.41
N ILE A 526 10.14 15.68 20.53
CA ILE A 526 11.53 15.18 20.57
C ILE A 526 11.96 14.72 21.97
N GLY A 527 11.22 15.12 23.01
CA GLY A 527 11.50 14.75 24.39
C GLY A 527 11.11 13.31 24.73
N HIS A 528 11.23 12.98 26.01
CA HIS A 528 10.97 11.66 26.57
C HIS A 528 9.51 11.49 26.95
N TRP A 529 8.88 10.39 26.51
CA TRP A 529 7.48 10.04 26.79
C TRP A 529 7.25 9.48 28.20
N GLY A 530 8.13 9.85 29.15
CA GLY A 530 8.11 9.33 30.50
C GLY A 530 8.91 10.15 31.48
N ASP A 531 8.93 9.67 32.72
CA ASP A 531 9.78 10.17 33.79
C ASP A 531 11.25 10.22 33.35
N LYS A 532 12.01 11.17 33.90
CA LYS A 532 13.46 11.07 33.92
C LYS A 532 13.87 9.96 34.90
N GLN A 533 14.91 9.19 34.58
CA GLN A 533 15.51 8.20 35.48
C GLN A 533 15.63 8.74 36.91
N TYR A 534 15.12 7.98 37.87
CA TYR A 534 15.12 8.39 39.26
C TYR A 534 16.55 8.52 39.80
N PRO A 535 16.84 9.54 40.63
CA PRO A 535 18.16 9.69 41.21
C PRO A 535 18.48 8.52 42.14
N ASP A 536 19.77 8.18 42.29
CA ASP A 536 20.23 7.11 43.20
C ASP A 536 19.81 7.33 44.66
N SER A 537 19.46 8.56 45.03
CA SER A 537 18.94 8.92 46.35
C SER A 537 17.45 8.60 46.55
N ASP A 538 16.70 8.29 45.50
CA ASP A 538 15.30 7.89 45.62
C ASP A 538 15.25 6.50 46.30
N PRO A 539 14.51 6.33 47.42
CA PRO A 539 14.49 5.08 48.17
C PRO A 539 13.92 3.89 47.38
N ARG A 540 13.18 4.15 46.29
CA ARG A 540 12.62 3.11 45.42
C ARG A 540 13.63 2.66 44.37
N GLN A 541 14.65 3.47 44.08
CA GLN A 541 15.67 3.20 43.08
C GLN A 541 16.72 2.23 43.59
N HIS A 542 17.12 1.29 42.74
CA HIS A 542 18.29 0.46 42.95
C HIS A 542 18.94 0.15 41.60
N SER A 543 20.21 -0.24 41.62
CA SER A 543 20.92 -0.57 40.40
C SER A 543 21.80 -1.81 40.54
N LEU A 544 22.03 -2.47 39.42
CA LEU A 544 22.93 -3.60 39.29
C LEU A 544 23.74 -3.43 38.00
N GLN A 545 25.04 -3.14 38.14
CA GLN A 545 25.97 -3.06 37.01
C GLN A 545 25.50 -2.12 35.87
N GLY A 546 24.94 -0.97 36.25
CA GLY A 546 24.42 0.03 35.30
C GLY A 546 22.99 -0.21 34.82
N GLN A 547 22.34 -1.31 35.23
CA GLN A 547 20.90 -1.49 35.08
C GLN A 547 20.19 -0.87 36.28
N TYR A 548 19.23 0.01 36.05
CA TYR A 548 18.48 0.70 37.09
C TYR A 548 17.06 0.12 37.20
N ARG A 549 16.45 0.21 38.39
CA ARG A 549 15.05 -0.15 38.55
C ARG A 549 14.17 0.75 37.71
N TYR A 550 14.27 2.07 37.91
CA TYR A 550 13.53 3.08 37.16
C TYR A 550 14.46 3.82 36.20
N THR A 551 14.19 3.75 34.90
CA THR A 551 14.95 4.42 33.84
C THR A 551 14.14 5.57 33.23
N SER A 552 14.77 6.37 32.36
CA SER A 552 14.01 7.37 31.61
C SER A 552 13.09 6.70 30.58
N GLY A 553 11.91 7.27 30.35
CA GLY A 553 11.06 6.85 29.21
C GLY A 553 11.74 7.13 27.86
N PRO A 554 11.46 6.38 26.79
CA PRO A 554 12.08 6.60 25.49
C PRO A 554 11.54 7.88 24.81
N PRO A 555 12.28 8.43 23.84
CA PRO A 555 11.72 9.44 22.94
C PRO A 555 10.59 8.84 22.08
N GLY A 556 9.76 9.70 21.51
CA GLY A 556 8.67 9.29 20.62
C GLY A 556 9.14 8.90 19.21
N PRO A 557 8.22 8.63 18.28
CA PRO A 557 8.50 8.17 16.92
C PRO A 557 9.56 8.97 16.13
N ILE A 558 9.65 10.30 16.30
CA ILE A 558 10.71 11.11 15.68
C ILE A 558 12.13 10.70 16.11
N GLY A 559 12.30 10.16 17.32
CA GLY A 559 13.56 9.68 17.86
C GLY A 559 14.04 8.35 17.27
N HIS A 560 13.22 7.64 16.50
CA HIS A 560 13.55 6.33 15.92
C HIS A 560 14.34 6.39 14.60
N ASN A 561 14.93 7.56 14.28
CA ASN A 561 15.77 7.75 13.09
C ASN A 561 15.06 7.34 11.79
N LEU A 562 13.85 7.88 11.55
CA LEU A 562 12.97 7.50 10.43
C LEU A 562 13.64 7.61 9.04
N MET A 563 14.63 8.51 8.92
CA MET A 563 15.40 8.70 7.69
C MET A 563 16.62 7.79 7.54
N ARG A 564 16.85 6.84 8.45
CA ARG A 564 17.97 5.89 8.37
C ARG A 564 18.08 5.16 7.03
N THR A 565 19.31 4.97 6.54
CA THR A 565 19.60 4.22 5.31
C THR A 565 19.62 2.70 5.58
N THR A 566 20.02 2.31 6.78
CA THR A 566 20.09 0.94 7.28
C THR A 566 18.71 0.41 7.70
N LEU A 567 18.61 -0.88 8.00
CA LEU A 567 17.38 -1.48 8.53
C LEU A 567 17.25 -1.26 10.05
N CYS A 568 18.33 -1.50 10.77
CA CYS A 568 18.43 -1.26 12.21
C CYS A 568 18.60 0.22 12.52
N GLN A 569 18.19 0.59 13.73
CA GLN A 569 18.06 1.98 14.17
C GLN A 569 19.42 2.65 14.36
N TYR A 570 20.38 1.93 14.95
CA TYR A 570 21.70 2.47 15.30
C TYR A 570 22.87 1.67 14.72
N SER A 571 22.66 0.40 14.38
CA SER A 571 23.69 -0.46 13.82
C SER A 571 23.53 -0.63 12.30
N ASP A 572 24.64 -0.86 11.61
CA ASP A 572 24.60 -1.38 10.25
C ASP A 572 24.33 -2.88 10.32
N CYS A 573 23.06 -3.26 10.14
CA CYS A 573 22.64 -4.65 10.18
C CYS A 573 22.09 -5.07 8.81
N PRO A 574 22.65 -6.13 8.19
CA PRO A 574 22.04 -6.75 7.03
C PRO A 574 20.79 -7.53 7.46
N ALA A 575 19.83 -7.64 6.54
CA ALA A 575 18.68 -8.50 6.72
C ALA A 575 19.13 -9.97 6.79
N GLN A 576 18.82 -10.66 7.88
CA GLN A 576 19.11 -12.08 8.03
C GLN A 576 18.13 -12.93 7.20
N GLU A 577 18.64 -13.98 6.55
CA GLU A 577 17.85 -14.88 5.67
C GLU A 577 17.16 -16.02 6.43
N SER A 578 17.43 -16.17 7.72
CA SER A 578 16.80 -17.16 8.58
C SER A 578 16.67 -16.64 10.00
N LEU A 579 15.62 -17.07 10.70
CA LEU A 579 15.53 -16.96 12.15
C LEU A 579 16.52 -18.00 12.71
N GLY A 580 17.57 -17.57 13.41
CA GLY A 580 18.57 -18.49 13.97
C GLY A 580 17.92 -19.61 14.80
N ALA A 581 18.55 -20.80 14.80
CA ALA A 581 18.11 -21.99 15.53
C ALA A 581 18.38 -21.90 17.04
#